data_AF-A0A7K7PXN0-F1
#
_entry.id   AF-A0A7K7PXN0-F1
#
_cell.length_a   1.000
_cell.length_b   1.000
_cell.length_c   1.000
_cell.angle_alpha   90.00
_cell.angle_beta   90.00
_cell.angle_gamma   90.00
#
_symmetry.space_group_name_H-M   'P 1'
#
loop_
_entity.id
_entity.type
_entity.pdbx_description
1 polymer ?
#
loop_
_entity_poly.entity_id
_entity_poly.type
_entity_poly.pdbx_seq_one_letter_code
_entity_poly.pdbx_strand_id
1 'polypeptide(L)' 'PAGPQIVLSVYGPDFFGHDVVRGYGAVHVPFVPGRHKRTIAMFVPESTSRLQQLT' A
#
# COMPACT_ATOMS: atom_id res chain seq x y z
N PRO A 1 -9.64 -9.62 15.05
CA PRO A 1 -10.97 -9.69 14.40
C PRO A 1 -10.91 -10.58 13.16
N ALA A 2 -11.78 -11.60 13.04
CA ALA A 2 -11.83 -12.48 11.88
C ALA A 2 -12.86 -11.95 10.87
N GLY A 3 -12.42 -11.62 9.66
CA GLY A 3 -13.26 -11.15 8.57
C GLY A 3 -12.44 -10.92 7.29
N PRO A 4 -13.09 -10.72 6.13
CA PRO A 4 -12.39 -10.52 4.87
C PRO A 4 -11.56 -9.25 4.97
N GLN A 5 -10.36 -9.32 4.40
CA GLN A 5 -9.45 -8.19 4.33
C GLN A 5 -9.05 -7.98 2.87
N ILE A 6 -8.88 -6.71 2.51
CA ILE A 6 -8.21 -6.32 1.28
C ILE A 6 -6.79 -5.93 1.66
N VAL A 7 -5.83 -6.56 1.01
CA VAL A 7 -4.41 -6.21 1.09
C VAL A 7 -4.06 -5.47 -0.19
N LEU A 8 -3.44 -4.29 -0.06
CA LEU A 8 -3.01 -3.46 -1.17
C LEU A 8 -1.50 -3.29 -1.17
N SER A 9 -0.91 -3.48 -2.34
CA SER A 9 0.44 -3.08 -2.68
C SER A 9 0.35 -1.94 -3.69
N VAL A 10 0.86 -0.76 -3.32
CA VAL A 10 0.83 0.42 -4.17
C VAL A 10 2.19 0.58 -4.83
N TYR A 11 2.19 0.54 -6.16
CA TYR A 11 3.38 0.76 -6.98
C TYR A 11 3.33 2.15 -7.58
N GLY A 12 4.50 2.74 -7.79
CA GLY A 12 4.65 3.97 -8.55
C GLY A 12 6.07 4.11 -9.07
N PRO A 13 6.28 4.91 -10.12
CA PRO A 13 7.58 5.05 -10.74
C PRO A 13 8.58 5.67 -9.78
N ASP A 14 9.81 5.19 -9.85
CA ASP A 14 10.99 5.85 -9.33
C ASP A 14 11.54 6.89 -10.31
N PHE A 15 12.60 7.61 -9.93
CA PHE A 15 13.21 8.64 -10.76
C PHE A 15 13.66 8.13 -12.14
N PHE A 16 13.96 6.83 -12.25
CA PHE A 16 14.36 6.18 -13.50
C PHE A 16 13.18 5.53 -14.25
N GLY A 17 11.95 5.67 -13.73
CA GLY A 17 10.73 5.14 -14.33
C GLY A 17 10.48 3.66 -14.05
N HIS A 18 11.19 3.06 -13.08
CA HIS A 18 10.90 1.70 -12.65
C HIS A 18 9.75 1.70 -11.64
N ASP A 19 8.82 0.76 -11.76
CA ASP A 19 7.76 0.60 -10.77
C ASP A 19 8.32 0.06 -9.46
N VAL A 20 8.35 0.93 -8.45
CA VAL A 20 8.78 0.59 -7.10
C VAL A 20 7.60 0.61 -6.15
N VAL A 21 7.67 -0.20 -5.10
CA VAL A 21 6.62 -0.22 -4.10
C VAL A 21 6.69 1.06 -3.26
N ARG A 22 5.61 1.81 -3.26
CA ARG A 22 5.44 3.04 -2.48
C ARG A 22 4.67 2.80 -1.17
N GLY A 23 3.99 1.65 -1.03
CA GLY A 23 3.48 1.25 0.27
C GLY A 23 2.68 -0.05 0.27
N TYR A 24 2.53 -0.59 1.46
CA TYR A 24 1.68 -1.75 1.75
C TYR A 24 0.65 -1.40 2.82
N GLY A 25 -0.56 -1.91 2.66
CA GLY A 25 -1.61 -1.69 3.64
C GLY A 25 -2.66 -2.79 3.58
N ALA A 26 -3.41 -2.94 4.67
CA ALA A 26 -4.53 -3.86 4.73
C ALA A 26 -5.69 -3.22 5.49
N VAL A 27 -6.92 -3.54 5.06
CA VAL A 27 -8.14 -3.10 5.75
C VAL A 27 -9.22 -4.18 5.69
N HIS A 28 -10.00 -4.30 6.76
CA HIS A 28 -11.16 -5.19 6.77
C HIS A 28 -12.30 -4.62 5.91
N VAL A 29 -12.95 -5.49 5.16
CA VAL A 29 -14.09 -5.15 4.28
C VAL A 29 -15.41 -5.40 5.01
N PRO A 30 -16.43 -4.55 4.84
CA PRO A 30 -17.76 -4.81 5.39
C PRO A 30 -18.42 -6.04 4.74
N PHE A 31 -19.20 -6.78 5.52
CA PHE A 31 -19.99 -7.92 5.05
C PHE A 31 -21.32 -7.53 4.40
N VAL A 32 -21.60 -6.24 4.27
CA VAL A 32 -22.87 -5.72 3.75
C VAL A 32 -22.69 -5.34 2.28
N PRO A 33 -23.60 -5.75 1.38
CA PRO A 33 -23.59 -5.32 -0.02
C PRO A 33 -23.64 -3.80 -0.15
N GLY A 34 -23.00 -3.25 -1.18
CA GLY A 34 -23.00 -1.82 -1.48
C GLY A 34 -21.61 -1.25 -1.73
N ARG A 35 -21.52 0.08 -1.78
CA ARG A 35 -20.26 0.80 -2.02
C ARG A 35 -19.73 1.38 -0.71
N HIS A 36 -18.52 0.99 -0.34
CA HIS A 36 -17.88 1.43 0.89
C HIS A 36 -16.61 2.22 0.59
N LYS A 37 -16.42 3.35 1.28
CA LYS A 37 -15.15 4.10 1.25
C LYS A 37 -14.37 3.79 2.53
N ARG A 38 -13.10 3.44 2.39
CA ARG A 38 -12.18 3.15 3.48
C ARG A 38 -10.85 3.86 3.25
N THR A 39 -10.29 4.41 4.31
CA THR A 39 -8.91 4.92 4.33
C THR A 39 -8.03 3.80 4.84
N ILE A 40 -6.93 3.54 4.14
CA ILE A 40 -6.01 2.45 4.47
C ILE A 40 -4.73 3.09 4.98
N ALA A 41 -4.31 2.71 6.18
CA ALA A 41 -3.01 3.11 6.69
C ALA A 41 -1.93 2.42 5.85
N MET A 42 -1.06 3.21 5.24
CA MET A 42 -0.01 2.72 4.36
C MET A 42 1.33 2.74 5.09
N PHE A 43 1.98 1.59 5.15
CA PHE A 43 3.38 1.51 5.53
C PHE A 43 4.23 1.68 4.28
N VAL A 44 5.05 2.72 4.26
CA VAL A 44 6.06 2.94 3.21
C VAL A 44 7.32 2.19 3.66
N PRO A 45 7.85 1.25 2.86
CA PRO A 45 9.14 0.67 3.18
C PRO A 45 10.21 1.77 3.09
N GLU A 46 10.82 2.12 4.21
CA GLU A 46 12.04 2.94 4.18
C GLU A 46 13.17 2.10 3.58
N SER A 47 13.86 2.64 2.55
CA SER A 47 14.97 1.91 1.94
C SER A 47 16.10 1.75 2.96
N THR A 48 16.57 0.53 3.18
CA THR A 48 17.65 0.22 4.13
C THR A 48 19.01 0.80 3.73
N SER A 49 19.12 1.43 2.55
CA SER A 49 20.33 2.06 2.05
C SER A 49 20.08 3.52 1.63
N ARG A 50 20.84 4.45 2.20
CA ARG A 50 20.77 5.91 1.91
C ARG A 50 21.01 6.28 0.44
N LEU A 51 21.51 5.35 -0.37
CA LEU A 51 21.71 5.51 -1.82
C LEU A 51 20.42 5.25 -2.63
N GLN A 52 19.43 4.55 -2.07
CA GLN A 52 18.14 4.24 -2.72
C GLN A 52 17.04 5.26 -2.34
N GLN A 53 17.34 6.24 -1.49
CA GLN A 53 16.44 7.33 -1.12
C GLN A 53 16.37 8.47 -2.16
N LEU A 54 17.19 8.42 -3.23
CA LEU A 54 17.21 9.40 -4.32
C LEU A 54 16.46 8.93 -5.59
N THR A 55 15.69 7.85 -5.49
CA THR A 55 15.00 7.17 -6.60
C THR A 55 13.50 7.07 -6.32
#